data_AF-A0A317I9P7-F1
#
_entry.id   AF-A0A317I9P7-F1
#
_cell.length_a   1.000
_cell.length_b   1.000
_cell.length_c   1.000
_cell.angle_alpha   90.00
_cell.angle_beta   90.00
_cell.angle_gamma   90.00
#
_symmetry.space_group_name_H-M   'P 1'
#
loop_
_entity.id
_entity.type
_entity.pdbx_description
1 polymer ?
#
loop_
_entity_poly.entity_id
_entity_poly.type
_entity_poly.pdbx_seq_one_letter_code
_entity_poly.pdbx_strand_id
1 'polypeptide(L)'
;TNRLNATTLTRAQVVRAIADSDEVFNLEFNQAFVAMQYYGYLRRKPEPAGYNAWLTYLNAHPNDSRTMTNGFLNSPEYKLRFGSIQ
;
A
#
# COMPACT_ATOMS: atom_id res chain seq x y z
N THR A 1 -23.14 15.94 7.00
CA THR A 1 -23.22 15.12 8.25
C THR A 1 -24.63 14.62 8.59
N ASN A 2 -25.54 14.43 7.62
CA ASN A 2 -26.96 14.14 7.88
C ASN A 2 -27.38 12.69 7.55
N ARG A 3 -26.74 11.67 8.14
CA ARG A 3 -27.20 10.26 7.97
C ARG A 3 -27.22 9.40 9.23
N LEU A 4 -27.07 9.99 10.43
CA LEU A 4 -26.95 9.23 11.68
C LEU A 4 -28.27 9.11 12.49
N ASN A 5 -29.41 9.56 11.97
CA ASN A 5 -30.67 9.65 12.72
C ASN A 5 -31.75 8.62 12.33
N ALA A 6 -31.34 7.39 11.98
CA ALA A 6 -32.27 6.27 11.86
C ALA A 6 -31.65 5.01 12.46
N THR A 7 -31.86 4.83 13.76
CA THR A 7 -31.89 3.55 14.51
C THR A 7 -31.00 2.41 13.98
N THR A 8 -29.79 2.35 14.54
CA THR A 8 -29.04 1.14 14.89
C THR A 8 -28.64 0.23 13.73
N LEU A 9 -27.52 0.57 13.06
CA LEU A 9 -26.74 -0.46 12.36
C LEU A 9 -26.44 -1.57 13.38
N THR A 10 -26.91 -2.79 13.13
CA THR A 10 -26.51 -3.96 13.90
C THR A 10 -24.98 -4.08 13.86
N ARG A 11 -24.35 -4.69 14.87
CA ARG A 11 -22.88 -4.89 14.87
C ARG A 11 -22.40 -5.53 13.55
N ALA A 12 -23.20 -6.41 12.97
CA ALA A 12 -22.94 -7.02 11.66
C ALA A 12 -22.98 -6.02 10.49
N GLN A 13 -23.90 -5.04 10.49
CA GLN A 13 -23.96 -3.99 9.47
C GLN A 13 -22.82 -2.98 9.60
N VAL A 14 -22.38 -2.67 10.83
CA VAL A 14 -21.19 -1.83 11.05
C VAL A 14 -19.93 -2.52 10.55
N VAL A 15 -19.73 -3.80 10.91
CA VAL A 15 -18.60 -4.60 10.42
C VAL A 15 -18.61 -4.73 8.90
N ARG A 16 -19.78 -4.94 8.29
CA ARG A 16 -19.91 -4.97 6.82
C ARG A 16 -19.59 -3.62 6.18
N ALA A 17 -20.10 -2.51 6.72
CA ALA A 17 -19.81 -1.18 6.19
C ALA A 17 -18.33 -0.80 6.32
N ILE A 18 -17.62 -1.29 7.34
CA ILE A 18 -16.17 -1.14 7.47
C ILE A 18 -15.44 -1.98 6.41
N ALA A 19 -15.83 -3.25 6.25
CA ALA A 19 -15.23 -4.15 5.26
C ALA A 19 -15.42 -3.65 3.80
N ASP A 20 -16.58 -3.07 3.51
CA ASP A 20 -16.93 -2.50 2.21
C ASP A 20 -16.44 -1.04 2.06
N SER A 21 -15.72 -0.49 3.04
CA SER A 21 -15.26 0.90 2.96
C SER A 21 -14.10 1.05 1.96
N ASP A 22 -14.06 2.21 1.29
CA ASP A 22 -12.99 2.57 0.37
C ASP A 22 -11.61 2.52 1.06
N GLU A 23 -11.56 2.74 2.38
CA GLU A 23 -10.33 2.66 3.17
C GLU A 23 -9.79 1.22 3.27
N VAL A 24 -10.64 0.24 3.57
CA VAL A 24 -10.23 -1.18 3.60
C VAL A 24 -9.85 -1.67 2.21
N PHE A 25 -10.62 -1.28 1.18
CA PHE A 25 -10.26 -1.57 -0.21
C PHE A 25 -8.90 -0.99 -0.59
N ASN A 26 -8.64 0.27 -0.24
CA ASN A 26 -7.38 0.95 -0.52
C ASN A 26 -6.21 0.34 0.27
N LEU A 27 -6.43 -0.11 1.50
CA LEU A 27 -5.43 -0.83 2.30
C LEU A 27 -5.01 -2.14 1.65
N GLU A 28 -5.97 -2.96 1.23
CA GLU A 28 -5.69 -4.23 0.54
C GLU A 28 -5.07 -4.01 -0.85
N PHE A 29 -5.52 -2.98 -1.57
CA PHE A 29 -4.90 -2.55 -2.81
C PHE A 29 -3.45 -2.12 -2.59
N ASN A 30 -3.17 -1.30 -1.57
CA ASN A 30 -1.82 -0.84 -1.24
C ASN A 30 -0.90 -2.02 -0.89
N GLN A 31 -1.40 -3.00 -0.14
CA GLN A 31 -0.67 -4.25 0.16
C GLN A 31 -0.24 -4.99 -1.12
N ALA A 32 -1.19 -5.27 -2.00
CA ALA A 32 -0.91 -5.92 -3.28
C ALA A 32 0.02 -5.07 -4.16
N PHE A 33 -0.19 -3.75 -4.19
CA PHE A 33 0.60 -2.81 -4.97
C PHE A 33 2.06 -2.76 -4.50
N VAL A 34 2.32 -2.61 -3.20
CA VAL A 34 3.69 -2.62 -2.66
C VAL A 34 4.39 -3.92 -3.01
N ALA A 35 3.73 -5.07 -2.83
CA ALA A 35 4.30 -6.37 -3.18
C ALA A 35 4.65 -6.46 -4.67
N MET A 36 3.75 -6.02 -5.56
CA MET A 36 3.99 -6.00 -7.00
C MET A 36 5.23 -5.18 -7.37
N GLN A 37 5.42 -4.00 -6.75
CA GLN A 37 6.56 -3.14 -7.06
C GLN A 37 7.90 -3.75 -6.61
N TYR A 38 7.94 -4.46 -5.48
CA TYR A 38 9.13 -5.24 -5.08
C TYR A 38 9.49 -6.30 -6.13
N TYR A 39 8.51 -7.04 -6.64
CA TYR A 39 8.77 -8.03 -7.69
C TYR A 39 9.15 -7.38 -9.02
N GLY A 40 8.55 -6.24 -9.37
CA GLY A 40 8.86 -5.51 -10.60
C GLY A 40 10.27 -4.92 -10.61
N TYR A 41 10.63 -4.17 -9.58
CA TYR A 41 11.90 -3.46 -9.51
C TYR A 41 13.06 -4.31 -8.98
N LEU A 42 12.83 -5.10 -7.93
CA LEU A 42 13.90 -5.83 -7.24
C LEU A 42 13.90 -7.34 -7.54
N ARG A 43 12.83 -7.86 -8.17
CA ARG A 43 12.56 -9.30 -8.41
C ARG A 43 12.85 -10.19 -7.20
N ARG A 44 12.41 -9.76 -6.02
CA ARG A 44 12.48 -10.55 -4.80
C ARG A 44 11.23 -10.35 -3.95
N LYS A 45 11.05 -11.27 -2.99
CA LYS A 45 10.06 -11.12 -1.93
C LYS A 45 10.35 -9.83 -1.12
N PRO A 46 9.31 -9.05 -0.78
CA PRO A 46 9.44 -7.94 0.15
C PRO A 46 9.92 -8.42 1.53
N GLU A 47 10.85 -7.66 2.11
CA GLU A 47 11.22 -7.78 3.51
C GLU A 47 10.17 -7.10 4.40
N PRO A 48 9.86 -7.63 5.60
CA PRO A 48 8.81 -7.08 6.45
C PRO A 48 8.98 -5.59 6.79
N ALA A 49 10.21 -5.15 7.03
CA ALA A 49 10.49 -3.78 7.44
C ALA A 49 10.17 -2.77 6.32
N GLY A 50 10.73 -2.95 5.12
CA GLY A 50 10.49 -2.04 4.00
C GLY A 50 9.05 -2.14 3.47
N TYR A 51 8.47 -3.34 3.47
CA TYR A 51 7.05 -3.51 3.14
C TYR A 51 6.14 -2.69 4.05
N ASN A 52 6.32 -2.79 5.36
CA ASN A 52 5.52 -2.04 6.34
C ASN A 52 5.77 -0.53 6.26
N ALA A 53 7.00 -0.11 5.96
CA ALA A 53 7.32 1.31 5.78
C ALA A 53 6.58 1.89 4.56
N TRP A 54 6.58 1.20 3.43
CA TRP A 54 5.87 1.65 2.22
C TRP A 54 4.36 1.61 2.38
N LEU A 55 3.83 0.58 3.05
CA LEU A 55 2.40 0.53 3.40
C LEU A 55 1.99 1.73 4.24
N THR A 56 2.71 2.00 5.32
CA THR A 56 2.44 3.15 6.20
C THR A 56 2.49 4.45 5.40
N TYR A 57 3.48 4.60 4.51
CA TYR A 57 3.62 5.78 3.66
C TYR A 57 2.44 5.97 2.70
N LEU A 58 2.04 4.92 1.96
CA LEU A 58 0.95 5.00 0.98
C LEU A 58 -0.42 5.14 1.64
N ASN A 59 -0.62 4.58 2.83
CA ASN A 59 -1.85 4.80 3.59
C ASN A 59 -1.99 6.27 4.01
N ALA A 60 -0.87 6.93 4.35
CA ALA A 60 -0.85 8.37 4.65
C ALA A 60 -0.87 9.25 3.38
N HIS A 61 -0.35 8.75 2.25
CA HIS A 61 -0.20 9.47 0.99
C HIS A 61 -0.73 8.64 -0.19
N PRO A 62 -2.06 8.40 -0.29
CA PRO A 62 -2.64 7.45 -1.23
C PRO A 62 -2.39 7.80 -2.71
N ASN A 63 -2.06 9.05 -3.01
CA ASN A 63 -1.80 9.53 -4.37
C ASN A 63 -0.29 9.69 -4.69
N ASP A 64 0.62 9.32 -3.78
CA ASP A 64 2.07 9.46 -3.98
C ASP A 64 2.82 8.12 -4.10
N SER A 65 2.45 7.34 -5.11
CA SER A 65 3.21 6.15 -5.51
C SER A 65 4.55 6.48 -6.17
N ARG A 66 4.75 7.74 -6.59
CA ARG A 66 5.98 8.21 -7.22
C ARG A 66 7.15 8.24 -6.24
N THR A 67 6.92 8.66 -5.00
CA THR A 67 7.96 8.64 -3.96
C THR A 67 8.46 7.22 -3.71
N MET A 68 7.55 6.24 -3.62
CA MET A 68 7.93 4.82 -3.49
C MET A 68 8.74 4.31 -4.68
N THR A 69 8.30 4.64 -5.91
CA THR A 69 9.01 4.27 -7.14
C THR A 69 10.44 4.84 -7.16
N ASN A 70 10.59 6.11 -6.79
CA ASN A 70 11.91 6.76 -6.67
C ASN A 70 12.79 6.09 -5.61
N GLY A 71 12.20 5.61 -4.50
CA GLY A 71 12.90 4.84 -3.48
C GLY A 71 13.50 3.55 -4.03
N PHE A 72 12.74 2.79 -4.83
CA PHE A 72 13.25 1.59 -5.48
C PHE A 72 14.36 1.90 -6.49
N LEU A 73 14.15 2.86 -7.38
CA LEU A 73 15.12 3.23 -8.42
C LEU A 73 16.46 3.71 -7.86
N ASN A 74 16.42 4.40 -6.71
CA ASN A 74 17.63 4.91 -6.06
C ASN A 74 18.27 3.93 -5.08
N SER A 75 17.61 2.80 -4.79
CA SER A 75 18.14 1.80 -3.87
C SER A 75 19.48 1.23 -4.37
N PRO A 76 20.44 0.96 -3.46
CA PRO A 76 21.68 0.27 -3.82
C PRO A 76 21.41 -1.05 -4.52
N GLU A 77 20.36 -1.76 -4.12
CA GLU A 77 19.96 -3.05 -4.69
C GLU A 77 19.57 -2.93 -6.18
N TYR A 78 18.74 -1.94 -6.53
CA TYR A 78 18.36 -1.70 -7.93
C TYR A 78 19.58 -1.30 -8.78
N LYS A 79 20.46 -0.45 -8.22
CA LYS A 79 21.71 -0.03 -8.89
C LYS A 79 22.71 -1.17 -9.07
N LEU A 80 22.86 -2.04 -8.08
CA LEU A 80 23.71 -3.24 -8.20
C LEU A 80 23.17 -4.21 -9.26
N ARG A 81 21.86 -4.25 -9.45
CA ARG A 81 21.21 -5.15 -10.40
C ARG A 81 21.21 -4.63 -11.84
N PHE A 82 20.99 -3.33 -12.04
CA PHE A 82 20.78 -2.74 -13.37
C PHE A 82 21.73 -1.58 -13.70
N GLY A 83 22.47 -1.05 -12.73
CA GLY A 83 23.37 0.09 -12.89
C GLY A 83 24.80 -0.30 -13.27
N SER A 84 25.22 -1.55 -13.10
CA SER A 84 26.50 -2.07 -13.58
C SER A 84 26.35 -2.80 -14.91
N ILE A 85 26.19 -2.03 -15.98
CA ILE A 85 26.81 -2.38 -17.26
C ILE A 85 28.17 -1.67 -17.22
N GLN A 86 29.21 -2.35 -16.72
CA GLN A 86 30.60 -1.96 -16.95
C GLN A 86 31.10 -2.63 -18.22
#